data_AF-A0A2A5YFJ6-F1
#
_entry.id   AF-A0A2A5YFJ6-F1
#
_cell.length_a   1.000
_cell.length_b   1.000
_cell.length_c   1.000
_cell.angle_alpha   90.00
_cell.angle_beta   90.00
_cell.angle_gamma   90.00
#
_symmetry.space_group_name_H-M   'P 1'
#
loop_
_entity.id
_entity.type
_entity.pdbx_description
1 polymer ?
#
loop_
_entity_poly.entity_id
_entity_poly.type
_entity_poly.pdbx_seq_one_letter_code
_entity_poly.pdbx_strand_id
1 'polypeptide(L)' 'MNEVAFCLSNKNNTPAMDRDDGSKVVLIKNGYGGVSLAFSIYPEGTGSRVEYRRQFGTIGGIWKQCIGLSDET' A
#
# COMPACT_ATOMS: atom_id res chain seq x y z
N MET A 1 12.45 -1.02 -3.53
CA MET A 1 11.41 -0.25 -4.27
C MET A 1 10.08 -1.01 -4.41
N ASN A 2 10.09 -2.26 -4.91
CA ASN A 2 8.84 -3.02 -5.11
C ASN A 2 8.34 -3.82 -3.90
N GLU A 3 9.10 -3.89 -2.81
CA GLU A 3 8.80 -4.81 -1.69
C GLU A 3 7.51 -4.43 -0.96
N VAL A 4 7.28 -3.14 -0.68
CA VAL A 4 6.05 -2.67 -0.05
C VAL A 4 4.84 -2.95 -0.95
N ALA A 5 4.94 -2.58 -2.22
CA ALA A 5 3.88 -2.81 -3.20
C ALA A 5 3.59 -4.30 -3.40
N PHE A 6 4.63 -5.12 -3.48
CA PHE A 6 4.54 -6.58 -3.58
C PHE A 6 3.89 -7.18 -2.33
N CYS A 7 4.36 -6.81 -1.13
CA CYS A 7 3.80 -7.30 0.13
C CYS A 7 2.31 -6.98 0.24
N LEU A 8 1.93 -5.71 0.00
CA LEU A 8 0.53 -5.28 0.07
C LEU A 8 -0.33 -6.02 -0.96
N SER A 9 0.18 -6.17 -2.19
CA SER A 9 -0.55 -6.85 -3.26
C SER A 9 -0.75 -8.34 -2.96
N ASN A 10 0.30 -9.01 -2.46
CA ASN A 10 0.29 -10.43 -2.12
C ASN A 10 -0.62 -10.72 -0.92
N LYS A 11 -0.54 -9.91 0.14
CA LYS A 11 -1.36 -10.08 1.35
C LYS A 11 -2.85 -9.82 1.12
N ASN A 12 -3.18 -8.97 0.14
CA ASN A 12 -4.57 -8.63 -0.20
C ASN A 12 -5.07 -9.33 -1.48
N ASN A 13 -4.24 -10.18 -2.11
CA ASN A 13 -4.53 -10.79 -3.41
C ASN A 13 -5.10 -9.81 -4.45
N THR A 14 -4.54 -8.60 -4.48
CA THR A 14 -4.97 -7.54 -5.40
C THR A 14 -3.74 -6.94 -6.05
N PRO A 15 -3.63 -6.95 -7.39
CA PRO A 15 -2.44 -6.45 -8.06
C PRO A 15 -2.25 -4.95 -7.83
N ALA A 16 -1.00 -4.53 -7.73
CA ALA A 16 -0.63 -3.12 -7.78
C ALA A 16 -0.92 -2.55 -9.17
N MET A 17 -1.37 -1.31 -9.22
CA MET A 17 -1.51 -0.54 -10.47
C MET A 17 -0.28 0.36 -10.65
N ASP A 18 0.38 0.22 -11.79
CA ASP A 18 1.50 1.07 -12.18
C ASP A 18 1.05 2.47 -12.59
N ARG A 19 1.92 3.46 -12.39
CA ARG A 19 1.77 4.83 -12.88
C ARG A 19 3.00 5.28 -13.65
N ASP A 20 2.80 6.26 -14.53
CA ASP A 20 3.85 6.82 -15.40
C ASP A 20 4.98 7.52 -14.62
N ASP A 21 4.71 7.97 -13.39
CA ASP A 21 5.70 8.58 -12.49
C ASP A 21 6.56 7.53 -11.74
N GLY A 22 6.39 6.25 -12.06
CA GLY A 22 7.06 5.13 -11.40
C GLY A 22 6.50 4.79 -10.01
N SER A 23 5.49 5.52 -9.54
CA SER A 23 4.76 5.16 -8.32
C SER A 23 3.76 4.03 -8.59
N LYS A 24 3.35 3.36 -7.51
CA LYS A 24 2.35 2.27 -7.58
C LYS A 24 1.17 2.56 -6.68
N VAL A 25 0.00 2.07 -7.06
CA VAL A 25 -1.21 2.08 -6.23
C VAL A 25 -1.55 0.68 -5.81
N VAL A 26 -1.76 0.48 -4.51
CA VAL A 26 -2.32 -0.78 -4.00
C VAL A 26 -3.63 -0.49 -3.30
N LEU A 27 -4.65 -1.28 -3.66
CA LEU A 27 -5.96 -1.25 -3.03
C LEU A 27 -6.08 -2.42 -2.07
N ILE A 28 -6.58 -2.16 -0.87
CA ILE A 28 -7.06 -3.17 0.07
C ILE A 28 -8.57 -3.26 -0.07
N LYS A 29 -9.08 -4.46 -0.29
CA LYS A 29 -10.52 -4.71 -0.47
C LYS A 29 -11.08 -5.42 0.76
N ASN A 30 -12.32 -5.12 1.12
CA ASN A 30 -13.04 -5.91 2.12
C ASN A 30 -13.55 -7.24 1.53
N GLY A 31 -14.14 -8.08 2.38
CA GLY A 31 -14.72 -9.37 1.98
C GLY A 31 -15.87 -9.28 0.96
N TYR A 32 -16.41 -8.08 0.73
CA TYR A 32 -17.46 -7.82 -0.26
C TYR A 32 -16.91 -7.22 -1.58
N GLY A 33 -15.59 -7.08 -1.72
CA GLY A 33 -14.92 -6.55 -2.91
C GLY A 33 -14.83 -5.02 -2.99
N GLY A 34 -15.39 -4.30 -2.01
CA GLY A 34 -15.28 -2.84 -1.92
C GLY A 34 -13.90 -2.40 -1.42
N VAL A 35 -13.42 -1.26 -1.90
CA VAL A 35 -12.13 -0.68 -1.45
C VAL A 35 -12.28 -0.18 -0.02
N SER A 36 -11.38 -0.60 0.86
CA SER A 36 -11.28 -0.13 2.25
C SER A 36 -10.05 0.73 2.50
N LEU A 37 -8.92 0.43 1.85
CA LEU A 37 -7.72 1.26 1.93
C LEU A 37 -7.12 1.44 0.53
N ALA A 38 -6.48 2.57 0.30
CA ALA A 38 -5.67 2.78 -0.89
C ALA A 38 -4.33 3.41 -0.50
N PHE A 39 -3.25 2.87 -1.05
CA PHE A 39 -1.89 3.33 -0.83
C PHE A 39 -1.28 3.83 -2.14
N SER A 40 -0.56 4.94 -2.10
CA SER A 40 0.37 5.35 -3.15
C SER A 40 1.79 5.15 -2.65
N ILE A 41 2.60 4.44 -3.42
CA ILE A 41 3.94 4.00 -3.04
C ILE A 41 4.91 4.61 -4.02
N TYR A 42 5.72 5.54 -3.55
CA TYR A 42 6.69 6.27 -4.36
C TYR A 42 8.09 5.74 -4.10
N PRO A 43 8.93 5.60 -5.14
CA PRO A 43 10.35 5.37 -4.94
C PRO A 43 10.98 6.51 -4.12
N GLU A 44 11.77 6.18 -3.11
CA GLU A 44 12.51 7.16 -2.31
C GLU A 44 13.83 6.57 -1.83
N GLY A 45 14.94 6.93 -2.47
CA GLY A 45 16.27 6.40 -2.16
C GLY A 45 16.31 4.86 -2.21
N THR A 46 16.74 4.23 -1.12
CA THR A 46 16.74 2.77 -0.95
C THR A 46 15.38 2.21 -0.51
N GLY A 47 14.46 3.08 -0.08
CA GLY A 47 13.17 2.73 0.51
C GLY A 47 11.97 3.13 -0.35
N SER A 48 10.88 3.50 0.31
CA SER A 48 9.65 3.96 -0.34
C SER A 48 8.89 4.93 0.55
N ARG A 49 8.43 6.04 -0.02
CA ARG A 49 7.46 6.94 0.62
C ARG A 49 6.07 6.37 0.39
N VAL A 50 5.31 6.16 1.47
CA VAL A 50 3.97 5.58 1.38
C VAL A 50 2.92 6.58 1.83
N GLU A 51 2.00 6.92 0.93
CA GLU A 51 0.86 7.76 1.22
C GLU A 51 -0.40 6.92 1.40
N TYR A 52 -1.04 7.07 2.55
CA TYR A 52 -2.31 6.43 2.86
C TYR A 52 -3.49 7.36 2.51
N ARG A 53 -4.40 6.89 1.65
CA ARG A 53 -5.63 7.60 1.25
C ARG A 53 -6.78 7.23 2.17
N ARG A 54 -7.13 8.15 3.08
CA ARG A 54 -8.15 7.96 4.13
C ARG A 54 -9.61 7.96 3.65
N GLN A 55 -9.86 7.96 2.34
CA GLN A 55 -11.18 8.15 1.75
C GLN A 55 -12.14 6.96 1.95
N PHE A 56 -11.62 5.76 2.26
CA PHE A 56 -12.37 4.51 2.14
C PHE A 56 -12.72 3.81 3.48
N GLY A 57 -12.41 4.45 4.62
CA GLY A 57 -12.68 3.92 5.95
C GLY A 57 -11.72 2.78 6.37
N THR A 58 -11.12 2.87 7.56
CA THR A 58 -10.14 1.88 8.04
C THR A 58 -10.80 0.56 8.47
N ILE A 59 -10.94 -0.40 7.56
CA ILE A 59 -11.22 -1.80 7.91
C ILE A 59 -9.99 -2.66 7.56
N GLY A 60 -9.45 -3.34 8.58
CA GLY A 60 -8.34 -4.29 8.44
C GLY A 60 -6.95 -3.72 8.74
N GLY A 61 -6.09 -4.55 9.35
CA GLY A 61 -4.73 -4.19 9.79
C GLY A 61 -3.61 -4.89 9.03
N ILE A 62 -3.91 -5.65 7.96
CA ILE A 62 -2.93 -6.49 7.26
C ILE A 62 -1.78 -5.69 6.64
N TRP A 63 -2.04 -4.43 6.25
CA TRP A 63 -1.06 -3.52 5.70
C TRP A 63 0.09 -3.19 6.67
N LYS A 64 -0.14 -3.31 7.99
CA LYS A 64 0.87 -3.05 9.02
C LYS A 64 2.04 -4.04 8.98
N GLN A 65 1.88 -5.18 8.31
CA GLN A 65 2.98 -6.14 8.10
C GLN A 65 3.89 -5.77 6.93
N CYS A 66 3.46 -4.83 6.07
CA CYS A 66 4.14 -4.46 4.84
C CYS A 66 4.77 -3.07 4.89
N ILE A 67 4.30 -2.22 5.80
CA ILE A 67 4.78 -0.86 5.98
C ILE A 67 5.35 -0.80 7.40
N GLY A 68 6.67 -0.72 7.49
CA GLY A 68 7.33 -0.36 8.75
C GLY A 68 7.09 1.13 9.01
N LEU A 69 6.60 1.47 10.20
CA LEU A 69 6.88 2.80 10.73
C LEU A 69 8.38 2.76 11.04
N SER A 70 9.19 3.50 10.29
CA SER A 70 10.53 3.79 10.77
C SER A 70 10.37 4.44 12.13
N ASP A 71 10.89 3.81 13.18
CA ASP A 71 11.01 4.46 14.49
C ASP A 71 11.68 5.82 14.23
N GLU A 72 11.01 6.90 14.63
CA GLU A 72 11.62 8.23 14.64
C GLU A 72 12.78 8.17 15.63
N THR A 73 14.00 8.01 15.13
CA THR A 73 15.24 8.17 15.92
C THR A 73 15.65 9.64 15.98
#